data_AF-A0A814KIE3-F1
#
_entry.id   AF-A0A814KIE3-F1
#
_cell.length_a   1.000
_cell.length_b   1.000
_cell.length_c   1.000
_cell.angle_alpha   90.00
_cell.angle_beta   90.00
_cell.angle_gamma   90.00
#
_symmetry.space_group_name_H-M   'P 1'
#
loop_
_entity.id
_entity.type
_entity.pdbx_description
1 polymer ?
#
loop_
_entity_poly.entity_id
_entity_poly.type
_entity_poly.pdbx_seq_one_letter_code
_entity_poly.pdbx_strand_id
1 'polypeptide(L)'
;MNGFGALRSLCKPNYRGLLVGNELPDCICSFNMFGEQCNIEYDRCSSNPCQNNGSCYPVARPDSFVCTCTEEYYGHCWELEKPDINLYINRSVNHIAAVIQYFDIDFISLDLILVHQQVYRILPKLIEYRHKRKTIPEIILVKLYSSQVELPLQFYLISVHINVTSIYATIQVNEKNRCINIRTLMTDNSTQWISNYSPIKYHHLCRNNTDLFCFQDDFYLCICNENHRGVEYFRYDSKHDQCSYCLAGGRCLKGDRDKPTDFLCLCPSCHSGADCQFTSNSFAFTLDQLFFVDLTSINLKRTVFLLIIISVLLFAIALLNNICSFAKFRHQKCLCNGVGQYLFCMSIINQICISFFVVRLIHLGLTVYGLHSHPMSDSILRKVFGYSLKCSIRIKLITND
;
A
#
# COMPACT_ATOMS: atom_id res chain seq x y z
N MET A 1 -43.61 -42.40 -21.13
CA MET A 1 -44.15 -42.39 -19.75
C MET A 1 -43.15 -43.09 -18.86
N ASN A 2 -42.96 -42.53 -17.65
CA ASN A 2 -41.96 -42.84 -16.60
C ASN A 2 -40.53 -42.38 -16.94
N GLY A 3 -39.97 -41.29 -16.43
CA GLY A 3 -40.26 -40.54 -15.20
C GLY A 3 -39.09 -40.62 -14.22
N PHE A 4 -37.88 -40.23 -14.65
CA PHE A 4 -36.75 -39.94 -13.75
C PHE A 4 -36.57 -38.42 -13.69
N GLY A 5 -37.50 -37.75 -13.00
CA GLY A 5 -37.32 -36.36 -12.58
C GLY A 5 -36.36 -36.35 -11.41
N ALA A 6 -35.20 -35.71 -11.58
CA ALA A 6 -34.21 -35.50 -10.55
C ALA A 6 -34.86 -34.81 -9.33
N LEU A 7 -34.80 -35.48 -8.18
CA LEU A 7 -35.23 -34.97 -6.90
C LEU A 7 -34.15 -34.00 -6.35
N ARG A 8 -33.96 -32.81 -6.93
CA ARG A 8 -32.97 -31.81 -6.43
C ARG A 8 -33.37 -30.34 -6.72
N SER A 9 -33.33 -29.54 -5.64
CA SER A 9 -33.29 -28.07 -5.48
C SER A 9 -34.43 -27.20 -6.05
N LEU A 10 -35.50 -27.01 -5.25
CA LEU A 10 -36.38 -25.84 -5.32
C LEU A 10 -36.31 -25.12 -3.96
N CYS A 11 -36.17 -23.80 -3.95
CA CYS A 11 -36.29 -23.00 -2.73
C CYS A 11 -37.65 -23.26 -2.06
N LYS A 12 -37.76 -23.06 -0.73
CA LYS A 12 -39.04 -23.06 -0.02
C LYS A 12 -40.06 -22.16 -0.78
N PRO A 13 -41.35 -22.52 -0.84
CA PRO A 13 -42.35 -21.70 -1.52
C PRO A 13 -42.27 -20.26 -1.02
N ASN A 14 -42.25 -19.29 -1.95
CA ASN A 14 -42.13 -17.83 -1.74
C ASN A 14 -40.70 -17.24 -1.61
N TYR A 15 -39.63 -18.02 -1.75
CA TYR A 15 -38.25 -17.51 -1.78
C TYR A 15 -37.67 -17.50 -3.20
N ARG A 16 -36.85 -16.49 -3.53
CA ARG A 16 -36.27 -16.31 -4.88
C ARG A 16 -34.95 -17.07 -5.01
N GLY A 17 -34.74 -17.78 -6.12
CA GLY A 17 -33.45 -18.36 -6.47
C GLY A 17 -32.65 -17.44 -7.40
N LEU A 18 -31.34 -17.36 -7.21
CA LEU A 18 -30.38 -16.69 -8.08
C LEU A 18 -29.63 -17.76 -8.90
N LEU A 19 -29.59 -17.60 -10.22
CA LEU A 19 -28.80 -18.47 -11.09
C LEU A 19 -27.38 -17.89 -11.20
N VAL A 20 -26.39 -18.57 -10.61
CA VAL A 20 -24.97 -18.21 -10.75
C VAL A 20 -24.31 -19.23 -11.68
N GLY A 21 -24.24 -18.92 -12.98
CA GLY A 21 -23.59 -19.77 -13.98
C GLY A 21 -24.27 -21.13 -14.23
N ASN A 22 -23.47 -22.16 -14.51
CA ASN A 22 -23.92 -23.55 -14.76
C ASN A 22 -24.05 -24.39 -13.48
N GLU A 23 -24.13 -23.77 -12.30
CA GLU A 23 -24.33 -24.45 -11.02
C GLU A 23 -25.77 -24.29 -10.50
N LEU A 24 -26.11 -25.05 -9.44
CA LEU A 24 -27.44 -25.10 -8.83
C LEU A 24 -27.92 -23.70 -8.35
N PRO A 25 -29.24 -23.42 -8.37
CA PRO A 25 -29.77 -22.11 -7.97
C PRO A 25 -29.55 -21.82 -6.48
N ASP A 26 -28.98 -20.65 -6.18
CA ASP A 26 -28.73 -20.18 -4.81
C ASP A 26 -29.98 -19.48 -4.26
N CYS A 27 -30.54 -19.94 -3.13
CA CYS A 27 -31.79 -19.38 -2.59
C CYS A 27 -31.56 -18.14 -1.72
N ILE A 28 -32.29 -17.05 -2.00
CA ILE A 28 -32.29 -15.82 -1.21
C ILE A 28 -33.31 -15.95 -0.08
N CYS A 29 -32.82 -16.12 1.15
CA CYS A 29 -33.65 -16.28 2.33
C CYS A 29 -34.06 -14.93 2.95
N SER A 30 -35.26 -14.88 3.55
CA SER A 30 -35.70 -13.72 4.35
C SER A 30 -35.04 -13.72 5.73
N PHE A 31 -35.14 -12.60 6.45
CA PHE A 31 -34.65 -12.45 7.82
C PHE A 31 -35.19 -13.57 8.73
N ASN A 32 -34.30 -14.25 9.46
CA ASN A 32 -34.55 -15.43 10.32
C ASN A 32 -34.82 -16.77 9.60
N MET A 33 -34.50 -16.89 8.31
CA MET A 33 -34.55 -18.14 7.56
C MET A 33 -33.18 -18.47 6.97
N PHE A 34 -32.76 -19.73 7.06
CA PHE A 34 -31.44 -20.18 6.62
C PHE A 34 -31.51 -21.48 5.81
N GLY A 35 -30.39 -21.86 5.21
CA GLY A 35 -30.24 -23.11 4.46
C GLY A 35 -30.26 -22.95 2.95
N GLU A 36 -29.72 -23.95 2.25
CA GLU A 36 -29.68 -23.99 0.78
C GLU A 36 -31.08 -23.89 0.13
N GLN A 37 -32.14 -24.20 0.88
CA GLN A 37 -33.54 -24.10 0.44
C GLN A 37 -34.36 -23.10 1.28
N CYS A 38 -33.74 -22.33 2.18
CA CYS A 38 -34.45 -21.45 3.11
C CYS A 38 -35.53 -22.18 3.94
N ASN A 39 -35.23 -23.39 4.42
CA ASN A 39 -36.13 -24.24 5.18
C ASN A 39 -35.75 -24.36 6.67
N ILE A 40 -34.69 -23.68 7.09
CA ILE A 40 -34.18 -23.70 8.46
C ILE A 40 -34.67 -22.44 9.17
N GLU A 41 -35.46 -22.61 10.23
CA GLU A 41 -36.02 -21.52 11.05
C GLU A 41 -35.19 -21.25 12.33
N TYR A 42 -34.15 -22.06 12.60
CA TYR A 42 -33.38 -22.01 13.85
C TYR A 42 -32.14 -21.10 13.72
N ASP A 43 -32.15 -19.95 14.38
CA ASP A 43 -31.00 -19.05 14.49
C ASP A 43 -30.14 -19.41 15.72
N ARG A 44 -29.07 -20.20 15.52
CA ARG A 44 -28.05 -20.46 16.56
C ARG A 44 -27.36 -19.19 17.06
N CYS A 45 -27.42 -18.08 16.33
CA CYS A 45 -26.82 -16.81 16.72
C CYS A 45 -27.71 -15.96 17.63
N SER A 46 -28.95 -16.36 17.90
CA SER A 46 -29.90 -15.58 18.72
C SER A 46 -29.40 -15.33 20.15
N SER A 47 -28.62 -16.27 20.70
CA SER A 47 -27.99 -16.15 22.02
C SER A 47 -26.55 -15.63 21.97
N ASN A 48 -26.07 -15.18 20.80
CA ASN A 48 -24.67 -14.92 20.45
C ASN A 48 -23.69 -15.92 21.10
N PRO A 49 -23.54 -17.14 20.55
CA PRO A 49 -22.60 -18.13 21.07
C PRO A 49 -21.13 -17.67 20.99
N CYS A 50 -20.79 -16.61 20.24
CA CYS A 50 -19.44 -16.08 20.17
C CYS A 50 -19.12 -15.24 21.42
N GLN A 51 -18.08 -15.60 22.20
CA GLN A 51 -17.61 -14.76 23.32
C GLN A 51 -16.47 -13.82 22.86
N ASN A 52 -15.86 -13.07 23.80
CA ASN A 52 -14.80 -12.06 23.55
C ASN A 52 -15.18 -11.00 22.51
N ASN A 53 -16.43 -10.54 22.57
CA ASN A 53 -16.99 -9.54 21.65
C ASN A 53 -16.99 -9.97 20.17
N GLY A 54 -16.97 -11.28 19.91
CA GLY A 54 -17.15 -11.83 18.56
C GLY A 54 -18.58 -11.63 18.03
N SER A 55 -18.70 -11.46 16.71
CA SER A 55 -20.00 -11.38 16.03
C SER A 55 -20.37 -12.73 15.43
N CYS A 56 -21.60 -13.20 15.68
CA CYS A 56 -22.10 -14.47 15.17
C CYS A 56 -22.85 -14.28 13.85
N TYR A 57 -22.58 -15.16 12.89
CA TYR A 57 -23.30 -15.25 11.63
C TYR A 57 -23.85 -16.68 11.43
N PRO A 58 -25.16 -16.84 11.23
CA PRO A 58 -25.75 -18.15 10.91
C PRO A 58 -25.31 -18.59 9.51
N VAL A 59 -25.16 -19.90 9.30
CA VAL A 59 -24.77 -20.47 7.98
C VAL A 59 -25.81 -21.49 7.48
N ALA A 60 -25.69 -21.91 6.22
CA ALA A 60 -26.68 -22.72 5.53
C ALA A 60 -26.91 -24.14 6.10
N ARG A 61 -26.20 -24.60 7.14
CA ARG A 61 -26.51 -25.88 7.78
C ARG A 61 -27.20 -25.65 9.13
N PRO A 62 -28.24 -26.45 9.46
CA PRO A 62 -29.14 -26.18 10.60
C PRO A 62 -28.45 -26.07 11.96
N ASP A 63 -27.31 -26.74 12.11
CA ASP A 63 -26.58 -26.83 13.37
C ASP A 63 -25.29 -26.01 13.41
N SER A 64 -24.99 -25.22 12.39
CA SER A 64 -23.72 -24.48 12.32
C SER A 64 -23.90 -22.97 12.31
N PHE A 65 -22.92 -22.28 12.89
CA PHE A 65 -22.77 -20.83 12.89
C PHE A 65 -21.28 -20.51 12.70
N VAL A 66 -20.98 -19.30 12.27
CA VAL A 66 -19.62 -18.79 12.11
C VAL A 66 -19.44 -17.59 13.03
N CYS A 67 -18.38 -17.60 13.83
CA CYS A 67 -17.98 -16.43 14.60
C CYS A 67 -16.93 -15.63 13.83
N THR A 68 -17.12 -14.32 13.74
CA THR A 68 -16.03 -13.39 13.42
C THR A 68 -15.46 -12.86 14.72
N CYS A 69 -14.25 -13.27 15.04
CA CYS A 69 -13.54 -12.83 16.24
C CYS A 69 -12.89 -11.46 16.05
N THR A 70 -12.59 -10.79 17.16
CA THR A 70 -11.80 -9.56 17.20
C THR A 70 -10.36 -9.79 16.71
N GLU A 71 -9.58 -8.72 16.56
CA GLU A 71 -8.22 -8.80 16.00
C GLU A 71 -7.27 -9.72 16.79
N GLU A 72 -7.61 -10.09 18.03
CA GLU A 72 -6.76 -10.86 18.95
C GLU A 72 -7.04 -12.37 18.98
N TYR A 73 -8.21 -12.83 18.51
CA TYR A 73 -8.65 -14.22 18.64
C TYR A 73 -9.05 -14.85 17.30
N TYR A 74 -8.94 -16.17 17.17
CA TYR A 74 -9.43 -16.93 16.01
C TYR A 74 -10.34 -18.11 16.43
N GLY A 75 -11.00 -18.76 15.46
CA GLY A 75 -11.90 -19.90 15.71
C GLY A 75 -13.25 -19.48 16.27
N HIS A 76 -13.73 -20.16 17.32
CA HIS A 76 -15.01 -19.84 18.01
C HIS A 76 -14.90 -18.68 19.01
N CYS A 77 -13.79 -17.93 18.96
CA CYS A 77 -13.49 -16.81 19.86
C CYS A 77 -13.39 -17.20 21.35
N TRP A 78 -13.26 -18.50 21.65
CA TRP A 78 -13.26 -19.04 23.02
C TRP A 78 -11.88 -19.42 23.55
N GLU A 79 -10.89 -19.75 22.72
CA GLU A 79 -9.77 -20.57 23.23
C GLU A 79 -8.34 -20.17 22.81
N LEU A 80 -8.14 -19.34 21.78
CA LEU A 80 -6.80 -19.24 21.16
C LEU A 80 -6.43 -17.82 20.74
N GLU A 81 -5.39 -17.28 21.38
CA GLU A 81 -4.70 -16.05 20.99
C GLU A 81 -4.05 -16.22 19.62
N LYS A 82 -4.14 -15.20 18.76
CA LYS A 82 -3.47 -15.24 17.46
C LYS A 82 -1.95 -15.27 17.64
N PRO A 83 -1.25 -16.10 16.84
CA PRO A 83 0.20 -16.11 16.79
C PRO A 83 0.80 -14.75 16.41
N ASP A 84 1.78 -14.29 17.19
CA ASP A 84 2.51 -13.04 16.95
C ASP A 84 3.83 -13.29 16.21
N ILE A 85 4.09 -12.49 15.18
CA ILE A 85 5.32 -12.54 14.39
C ILE A 85 6.02 -11.18 14.49
N ASN A 86 7.14 -11.16 15.21
CA ASN A 86 7.94 -9.96 15.45
C ASN A 86 9.35 -10.14 14.88
N LEU A 87 9.60 -9.47 13.76
CA LEU A 87 10.82 -9.63 12.98
C LEU A 87 11.64 -8.34 13.01
N TYR A 88 12.80 -8.40 13.66
CA TYR A 88 13.76 -7.30 13.67
C TYR A 88 14.69 -7.39 12.47
N ILE A 89 14.65 -6.40 11.58
CA ILE A 89 15.48 -6.37 10.38
C ILE A 89 16.70 -5.49 10.60
N ASN A 90 17.88 -6.10 10.49
CA ASN A 90 19.12 -5.36 10.37
C ASN A 90 19.40 -5.07 8.89
N ARG A 91 19.20 -3.81 8.49
CA ARG A 91 19.22 -3.38 7.08
C ARG A 91 20.66 -3.11 6.61
N SER A 92 21.08 -3.80 5.56
CA SER A 92 22.39 -3.59 4.91
C SER A 92 22.31 -3.23 3.42
N VAL A 93 21.10 -3.06 2.85
CA VAL A 93 20.94 -2.85 1.39
C VAL A 93 19.98 -1.70 1.04
N ASN A 94 20.36 -0.94 0.00
CA ASN A 94 19.59 0.16 -0.58
C ASN A 94 18.42 -0.37 -1.42
N HIS A 95 17.22 0.14 -1.15
CA HIS A 95 15.99 -0.21 -1.85
C HIS A 95 14.98 0.93 -1.74
N ILE A 96 14.05 1.00 -2.69
CA ILE A 96 13.00 2.03 -2.81
C ILE A 96 11.61 1.51 -2.42
N ALA A 97 11.45 0.19 -2.30
CA ALA A 97 10.27 -0.46 -1.77
C ALA A 97 10.58 -1.90 -1.32
N ALA A 98 9.73 -2.43 -0.47
CA ALA A 98 9.78 -3.81 -0.01
C ALA A 98 8.37 -4.42 0.02
N VAL A 99 8.28 -5.70 -0.34
CA VAL A 99 7.07 -6.51 -0.20
C VAL A 99 7.41 -7.72 0.66
N ILE A 100 6.60 -7.95 1.69
CA ILE A 100 6.74 -9.10 2.60
C ILE A 100 5.55 -10.00 2.37
N GLN A 101 5.82 -11.28 2.13
CA GLN A 101 4.83 -12.29 1.82
C GLN A 101 4.91 -13.42 2.83
N TYR A 102 3.75 -13.83 3.34
CA TYR A 102 3.59 -14.89 4.32
C TYR A 102 2.89 -16.05 3.66
N PHE A 103 3.58 -17.19 3.55
CA PHE A 103 3.11 -18.38 2.86
C PHE A 103 2.89 -19.53 3.81
N ASP A 104 1.75 -20.20 3.63
CA ASP A 104 1.50 -21.52 4.20
C ASP A 104 1.85 -22.61 3.18
N ILE A 105 2.36 -23.76 3.63
CA ILE A 105 2.66 -24.90 2.75
C ILE A 105 1.48 -25.87 2.71
N ASP A 106 0.96 -26.16 1.51
CA ASP A 106 0.11 -27.34 1.32
C ASP A 106 1.00 -28.59 1.24
N PHE A 107 1.02 -29.40 2.29
CA PHE A 107 1.87 -30.60 2.36
C PHE A 107 1.48 -31.71 1.37
N ILE A 108 0.31 -31.63 0.72
CA ILE A 108 -0.14 -32.61 -0.27
C ILE A 108 0.33 -32.21 -1.66
N SER A 109 0.08 -30.97 -2.07
CA SER A 109 0.44 -30.48 -3.41
C SER A 109 1.82 -29.82 -3.50
N LEU A 110 2.43 -29.50 -2.35
CA LEU A 110 3.65 -28.68 -2.23
C LEU A 110 3.50 -27.28 -2.85
N ASP A 111 2.29 -26.75 -2.85
CA ASP A 111 2.01 -25.37 -3.27
C ASP A 111 2.17 -24.41 -2.06
N LEU A 112 2.77 -23.23 -2.30
CA LEU A 112 2.82 -22.13 -1.35
C LEU A 112 1.55 -21.28 -1.48
N ILE A 113 0.76 -21.26 -0.41
CA ILE A 113 -0.49 -20.51 -0.33
C ILE A 113 -0.19 -19.17 0.35
N LEU A 114 -0.31 -18.07 -0.40
CA LEU A 114 -0.13 -16.74 0.18
C LEU A 114 -1.29 -16.41 1.15
N VAL A 115 -0.97 -16.26 2.44
CA VAL A 115 -1.92 -15.93 3.49
C VAL A 115 -2.02 -14.43 3.72
N HIS A 116 -0.89 -13.73 3.71
CA HIS A 116 -0.84 -12.30 3.92
C HIS A 116 0.32 -11.66 3.17
N GLN A 117 0.16 -10.38 2.85
CA GLN A 117 1.15 -9.61 2.13
C GLN A 117 1.11 -8.17 2.60
N GLN A 118 2.29 -7.58 2.76
CA GLN A 118 2.47 -6.20 3.19
C GLN A 118 3.44 -5.49 2.26
N VAL A 119 3.14 -4.22 1.98
CA VAL A 119 3.97 -3.38 1.11
C VAL A 119 4.46 -2.15 1.86
N TYR A 120 5.74 -1.84 1.70
CA TYR A 120 6.40 -0.72 2.35
C TYR A 120 7.24 0.08 1.36
N ARG A 121 7.21 1.42 1.46
CA ARG A 121 8.18 2.28 0.74
C ARG A 121 9.60 2.08 1.25
N ILE A 122 9.75 1.83 2.54
CA ILE A 122 11.03 1.58 3.19
C ILE A 122 10.83 0.43 4.16
N LEU A 123 11.64 -0.62 4.05
CA LEU A 123 11.58 -1.76 4.95
C LEU A 123 11.72 -1.29 6.41
N PRO A 124 10.70 -1.51 7.26
CA PRO A 124 10.77 -1.10 8.65
C PRO A 124 11.80 -1.95 9.42
N LYS A 125 12.30 -1.41 10.54
CA LYS A 125 13.22 -2.13 11.43
C LYS A 125 12.52 -3.25 12.20
N LEU A 126 11.22 -3.12 12.43
CA LEU A 126 10.39 -4.09 13.11
C LEU A 126 9.15 -4.32 12.24
N ILE A 127 8.88 -5.60 11.94
CA ILE A 127 7.64 -6.03 11.31
C ILE A 127 6.84 -6.79 12.36
N GLU A 128 5.58 -6.40 12.50
CA GLU A 128 4.62 -7.03 13.39
C GLU A 128 3.47 -7.57 12.54
N TYR A 129 3.20 -8.87 12.65
CA TYR A 129 2.05 -9.50 12.01
C TYR A 129 1.40 -10.51 12.94
N ARG A 130 0.08 -10.37 13.12
CA ARG A 130 -0.77 -11.34 13.82
C ARG A 130 -1.35 -12.30 12.81
N HIS A 131 -0.86 -13.53 12.80
CA HIS A 131 -1.31 -14.51 11.82
C HIS A 131 -2.71 -15.04 12.18
N LYS A 132 -3.56 -15.21 11.16
CA LYS A 132 -5.00 -15.49 11.33
C LYS A 132 -5.32 -16.95 11.71
N ARG A 133 -4.35 -17.88 11.60
CA ARG A 133 -4.48 -19.31 11.96
C ARG A 133 -3.75 -19.64 13.26
N LYS A 134 -3.77 -20.92 13.64
CA LYS A 134 -3.18 -21.44 14.89
C LYS A 134 -1.65 -21.46 14.93
N THR A 135 -1.02 -21.62 13.78
CA THR A 135 0.43 -21.69 13.62
C THR A 135 0.88 -20.52 12.78
N ILE A 136 2.11 -20.06 12.99
CA ILE A 136 2.74 -19.08 12.10
C ILE A 136 2.92 -19.69 10.69
N PRO A 137 2.98 -18.86 9.63
CA PRO A 137 3.24 -19.31 8.27
C PRO A 137 4.64 -19.91 8.20
N GLU A 138 4.78 -21.01 7.44
CA GLU A 138 6.03 -21.75 7.36
C GLU A 138 7.13 -20.97 6.60
N ILE A 139 6.74 -20.13 5.63
CA ILE A 139 7.69 -19.39 4.79
C ILE A 139 7.35 -17.90 4.78
N ILE A 140 8.35 -17.07 5.06
CA ILE A 140 8.28 -15.62 4.89
C ILE A 140 9.28 -15.19 3.83
N LEU A 141 8.78 -14.55 2.78
CA LEU A 141 9.58 -14.05 1.66
C LEU A 141 9.60 -12.53 1.69
N VAL A 142 10.80 -11.94 1.65
CA VAL A 142 11.00 -10.49 1.55
C VAL A 142 11.56 -10.15 0.18
N LYS A 143 10.79 -9.42 -0.63
CA LYS A 143 11.21 -8.90 -1.93
C LYS A 143 11.65 -7.45 -1.78
N LEU A 144 12.87 -7.13 -2.18
CA LEU A 144 13.38 -5.77 -2.20
C LEU A 144 13.47 -5.23 -3.63
N TYR A 145 12.93 -4.04 -3.83
CA TYR A 145 12.89 -3.35 -5.10
C TYR A 145 13.90 -2.20 -5.09
N SER A 146 14.82 -2.19 -6.06
CA SER A 146 15.87 -1.16 -6.17
C SER A 146 15.60 -0.11 -7.25
N SER A 147 14.86 -0.48 -8.30
CA SER A 147 14.59 0.38 -9.47
C SER A 147 13.17 0.19 -9.98
N GLN A 148 12.66 1.18 -10.73
CA GLN A 148 11.33 1.15 -11.36
C GLN A 148 11.23 0.13 -12.52
N VAL A 149 12.37 -0.25 -13.12
CA VAL A 149 12.41 -0.96 -14.41
C VAL A 149 12.76 -2.44 -14.27
N GLU A 150 13.61 -2.83 -13.33
CA GLU A 150 14.11 -4.21 -13.18
C GLU A 150 13.23 -5.06 -12.25
N LEU A 151 13.21 -6.39 -12.41
CA LEU A 151 12.60 -7.34 -11.45
C LEU A 151 13.04 -7.02 -10.00
N PRO A 152 12.32 -7.46 -8.94
CA PRO A 152 12.81 -7.30 -7.58
C PRO A 152 14.28 -7.73 -7.51
N LEU A 153 15.11 -6.80 -7.05
CA LEU A 153 16.56 -6.91 -7.16
C LEU A 153 17.05 -8.10 -6.33
N GLN A 154 16.36 -8.36 -5.21
CA GLN A 154 16.78 -9.34 -4.22
C GLN A 154 15.57 -9.97 -3.54
N PHE A 155 15.63 -11.27 -3.37
CA PHE A 155 14.70 -12.07 -2.59
C PHE A 155 15.43 -12.55 -1.35
N TYR A 156 14.83 -12.38 -0.19
CA TYR A 156 15.34 -12.92 1.06
C TYR A 156 14.33 -13.91 1.60
N LEU A 157 14.80 -15.13 1.86
CA LEU A 157 13.99 -16.16 2.47
C LEU A 157 14.25 -16.17 3.97
N ILE A 158 13.17 -16.11 4.73
CA ILE A 158 13.16 -16.34 6.16
C ILE A 158 12.35 -17.62 6.33
N SER A 159 13.06 -18.74 6.44
CA SER A 159 12.44 -20.01 6.79
C SER A 159 12.12 -19.98 8.28
N VAL A 160 10.84 -20.16 8.60
CA VAL A 160 10.37 -20.15 9.98
C VAL A 160 10.05 -21.59 10.37
N HIS A 161 10.70 -22.08 11.43
CA HIS A 161 10.51 -23.45 11.90
C HIS A 161 9.03 -23.84 12.01
N ILE A 162 8.72 -25.03 11.51
CA ILE A 162 7.37 -25.61 11.50
C ILE A 162 6.89 -25.78 12.96
N ASN A 163 5.62 -25.48 13.23
CA ASN A 163 4.92 -25.68 14.51
C ASN A 163 5.28 -24.73 15.67
N VAL A 164 5.60 -23.47 15.40
CA VAL A 164 5.76 -22.45 16.47
C VAL A 164 4.51 -21.57 16.56
N THR A 165 4.09 -21.24 17.79
CA THR A 165 2.90 -20.42 18.05
C THR A 165 3.17 -18.92 18.01
N SER A 166 4.36 -18.43 18.36
CA SER A 166 4.75 -17.03 18.15
C SER A 166 6.25 -16.97 17.94
N ILE A 167 6.73 -16.07 17.07
CA ILE A 167 8.15 -15.93 16.80
C ILE A 167 8.64 -14.50 17.02
N TYR A 168 9.74 -14.39 17.75
CA TYR A 168 10.53 -13.18 17.91
C TYR A 168 11.92 -13.47 17.35
N ALA A 169 12.23 -12.95 16.16
CA ALA A 169 13.49 -13.26 15.48
C ALA A 169 14.16 -12.00 14.94
N THR A 170 15.50 -12.01 14.95
CA THR A 170 16.33 -11.00 14.29
C THR A 170 16.78 -11.55 12.94
N ILE A 171 16.40 -10.87 11.86
CA ILE A 171 16.78 -11.21 10.51
C ILE A 171 17.89 -10.28 10.04
N GLN A 172 18.97 -10.88 9.57
CA GLN A 172 20.01 -10.17 8.86
C GLN A 172 19.80 -10.35 7.35
N VAL A 173 19.54 -9.22 6.68
CA VAL A 173 19.42 -9.14 5.23
C VAL A 173 20.84 -9.10 4.66
N ASN A 174 21.43 -10.29 4.45
CA ASN A 174 22.80 -10.48 3.99
C ASN A 174 22.84 -11.36 2.73
N GLU A 175 23.99 -11.39 2.05
CA GLU A 175 24.16 -12.19 0.83
C GLU A 175 23.93 -13.70 1.02
N LYS A 176 24.04 -14.22 2.26
CA LYS A 176 23.83 -15.64 2.57
C LYS A 176 22.35 -16.05 2.57
N ASN A 177 21.48 -15.15 3.02
CA ASN A 177 20.03 -15.40 3.10
C ASN A 177 19.29 -14.93 1.84
N ARG A 178 20.04 -14.57 0.79
CA ARG A 178 19.51 -14.07 -0.48
C ARG A 178 19.23 -15.23 -1.42
N CYS A 179 17.98 -15.38 -1.85
CA CYS A 179 17.62 -16.32 -2.91
C CYS A 179 17.92 -15.73 -4.28
N ILE A 180 18.66 -16.49 -5.08
CA ILE A 180 19.07 -16.07 -6.42
C ILE A 180 17.96 -16.39 -7.42
N ASN A 181 17.72 -15.49 -8.38
CA ASN A 181 16.84 -15.79 -9.50
C ASN A 181 17.60 -16.69 -10.49
N ILE A 182 17.08 -17.86 -10.83
CA ILE A 182 17.81 -18.78 -11.70
C ILE A 182 18.15 -18.17 -13.07
N ARG A 183 17.36 -17.22 -13.56
CA ARG A 183 17.63 -16.52 -14.83
C ARG A 183 18.90 -15.67 -14.78
N THR A 184 19.29 -15.15 -13.63
CA THR A 184 20.54 -14.38 -13.52
C THR A 184 21.78 -15.27 -13.58
N LEU A 185 21.62 -16.58 -13.35
CA LEU A 185 22.69 -17.57 -13.49
C LEU A 185 22.85 -18.07 -14.94
N MET A 186 21.95 -17.71 -15.85
CA MET A 186 21.98 -18.13 -17.26
C MET A 186 22.52 -17.00 -18.13
N THR A 187 23.82 -17.03 -18.42
CA THR A 187 24.48 -16.07 -19.33
C THR A 187 24.35 -16.42 -20.81
N ASP A 188 23.82 -17.60 -21.16
CA ASP A 188 23.71 -18.04 -22.56
C ASP A 188 22.27 -18.04 -23.09
N ASN A 189 22.09 -17.27 -24.18
CA ASN A 189 20.87 -17.06 -24.97
C ASN A 189 20.22 -18.36 -25.45
N SER A 190 19.50 -19.04 -24.56
CA SER A 190 18.80 -20.27 -24.91
C SER A 190 17.38 -20.25 -24.33
N THR A 191 16.54 -19.44 -24.95
CA THR A 191 15.12 -19.25 -24.61
C THR A 191 14.26 -20.52 -24.75
N GLN A 192 14.80 -21.62 -25.28
CA GLN A 192 14.19 -22.96 -25.24
C GLN A 192 14.30 -23.67 -23.87
N TRP A 193 15.06 -23.13 -22.91
CA TRP A 193 15.43 -23.85 -21.68
C TRP A 193 14.44 -23.71 -20.52
N ILE A 194 13.58 -22.68 -20.53
CA ILE A 194 12.64 -22.37 -19.43
C ILE A 194 11.51 -23.42 -19.32
N SER A 195 11.13 -24.07 -20.42
CA SER A 195 10.03 -25.05 -20.45
C SER A 195 10.42 -26.47 -19.99
N ASN A 196 11.72 -26.72 -19.72
CA ASN A 196 12.28 -28.07 -19.59
C ASN A 196 13.15 -28.27 -18.32
N TYR A 197 12.99 -27.43 -17.30
CA TYR A 197 13.59 -27.68 -15.99
C TYR A 197 12.79 -28.76 -15.24
N SER A 198 13.27 -30.00 -15.36
CA SER A 198 12.87 -31.10 -14.49
C SER A 198 13.42 -30.88 -13.07
N PRO A 199 12.68 -31.28 -12.02
CA PRO A 199 13.18 -31.29 -10.64
C PRO A 199 14.59 -31.87 -10.48
N ILE A 200 14.98 -32.81 -11.36
CA ILE A 200 16.31 -33.42 -11.41
C ILE A 200 17.43 -32.39 -11.58
N LYS A 201 17.25 -31.36 -12.43
CA LYS A 201 18.28 -30.33 -12.67
C LYS A 201 18.47 -29.40 -11.47
N TYR A 202 17.42 -29.17 -10.69
CA TYR A 202 17.50 -28.38 -9.45
C TYR A 202 18.39 -29.06 -8.41
N HIS A 203 18.35 -30.40 -8.31
CA HIS A 203 19.27 -31.14 -7.44
C HIS A 203 20.74 -30.96 -7.81
N HIS A 204 21.05 -30.89 -9.11
CA HIS A 204 22.43 -30.64 -9.57
C HIS A 204 22.92 -29.23 -9.23
N LEU A 205 22.04 -28.22 -9.24
CA LEU A 205 22.41 -26.84 -8.90
C LEU A 205 22.84 -26.70 -7.44
N CYS A 206 22.06 -27.25 -6.51
CA CYS A 206 22.44 -27.24 -5.08
C CYS A 206 23.71 -28.06 -4.81
N ARG A 207 23.94 -29.12 -5.59
CA ARG A 207 25.14 -29.95 -5.46
C ARG A 207 26.41 -29.24 -5.94
N ASN A 208 26.31 -28.46 -7.02
CA ASN A 208 27.45 -27.75 -7.60
C ASN A 208 27.79 -26.44 -6.85
N ASN A 209 26.80 -25.78 -6.25
CA ASN A 209 26.98 -24.52 -5.55
C ASN A 209 26.70 -24.70 -4.05
N THR A 210 27.74 -24.98 -3.26
CA THR A 210 27.61 -25.17 -1.81
C THR A 210 27.23 -23.90 -1.04
N ASP A 211 27.47 -22.72 -1.60
CA ASP A 211 27.06 -21.44 -0.99
C ASP A 211 25.61 -21.07 -1.31
N LEU A 212 24.93 -21.85 -2.16
CA LEU A 212 23.55 -21.58 -2.55
C LEU A 212 22.58 -22.15 -1.50
N PHE A 213 21.95 -21.27 -0.73
CA PHE A 213 20.94 -21.65 0.24
C PHE A 213 19.55 -21.82 -0.41
N CYS A 214 19.16 -20.89 -1.28
CA CYS A 214 17.88 -20.91 -1.96
C CYS A 214 17.96 -20.24 -3.33
N PHE A 215 17.05 -20.61 -4.23
CA PHE A 215 16.89 -19.99 -5.53
C PHE A 215 15.43 -20.06 -5.98
N GLN A 216 15.06 -19.22 -6.93
CA GLN A 216 13.69 -19.15 -7.42
C GLN A 216 13.59 -18.87 -8.92
N ASP A 217 12.43 -19.23 -9.48
CA ASP A 217 11.95 -18.81 -10.78
C ASP A 217 10.48 -18.32 -10.70
N ASP A 218 9.80 -18.18 -11.85
CA ASP A 218 8.40 -17.70 -11.85
C ASP A 218 7.41 -18.65 -11.19
N PHE A 219 7.74 -19.92 -11.06
CA PHE A 219 6.83 -21.01 -10.68
C PHE A 219 7.30 -21.79 -9.46
N TYR A 220 8.59 -21.80 -9.15
CA TYR A 220 9.18 -22.63 -8.11
C TYR A 220 10.12 -21.84 -7.19
N LEU A 221 9.92 -21.99 -5.89
CA LEU A 221 10.84 -21.58 -4.84
C LEU A 221 11.57 -22.84 -4.36
N CYS A 222 12.88 -22.86 -4.47
CA CYS A 222 13.70 -24.01 -4.15
C CYS A 222 14.64 -23.70 -2.98
N ILE A 223 14.67 -24.62 -2.01
CA ILE A 223 15.53 -24.58 -0.83
C ILE A 223 16.49 -25.75 -0.90
N CYS A 224 17.79 -25.47 -0.82
CA CYS A 224 18.82 -26.49 -0.76
C CYS A 224 18.88 -27.04 0.68
N ASN A 225 18.84 -28.36 0.83
CA ASN A 225 19.00 -28.99 2.14
C ASN A 225 20.46 -28.84 2.64
N GLU A 226 20.70 -28.87 3.95
CA GLU A 226 22.02 -28.67 4.58
C GLU A 226 23.10 -29.63 4.06
N ASN A 227 22.70 -30.84 3.64
CA ASN A 227 23.62 -31.83 3.06
C ASN A 227 23.91 -31.61 1.56
N HIS A 228 23.31 -30.58 0.92
CA HIS A 228 23.41 -30.25 -0.51
C HIS A 228 23.12 -31.40 -1.48
N ARG A 229 22.44 -32.46 -1.01
CA ARG A 229 22.08 -33.66 -1.79
C ARG A 229 20.61 -33.68 -2.23
N GLY A 230 19.79 -32.84 -1.62
CA GLY A 230 18.35 -32.75 -1.83
C GLY A 230 17.91 -31.31 -2.00
N VAL A 231 16.80 -31.12 -2.70
CA VAL A 231 16.16 -29.83 -2.93
C VAL A 231 14.69 -29.99 -2.60
N GLU A 232 14.22 -29.09 -1.75
CA GLU A 232 12.80 -28.92 -1.51
C GLU A 232 12.33 -27.82 -2.45
N TYR A 233 11.45 -28.16 -3.39
CA TYR A 233 10.86 -27.20 -4.31
C TYR A 233 9.39 -27.04 -3.96
N PHE A 234 8.95 -25.79 -3.92
CA PHE A 234 7.57 -25.44 -3.66
C PHE A 234 7.04 -24.66 -4.85
N ARG A 235 5.84 -25.00 -5.31
CA ARG A 235 5.21 -24.23 -6.38
C ARG A 235 4.69 -22.92 -5.78
N TYR A 236 5.01 -21.80 -6.41
CA TYR A 236 4.51 -20.49 -5.99
C TYR A 236 4.37 -19.57 -7.21
N ASP A 237 3.56 -18.54 -7.09
CA ASP A 237 3.42 -17.52 -8.14
C ASP A 237 4.20 -16.26 -7.75
N SER A 238 5.26 -16.00 -8.50
CA SER A 238 6.14 -14.85 -8.29
C SER A 238 5.44 -13.50 -8.50
N LYS A 239 4.26 -13.48 -9.14
CA LYS A 239 3.51 -12.27 -9.55
C LYS A 239 2.42 -11.84 -8.58
N HIS A 240 2.30 -12.48 -7.42
CA HIS A 240 1.28 -12.15 -6.42
C HIS A 240 1.27 -10.68 -5.94
N ASP A 241 2.39 -9.97 -6.05
CA ASP A 241 2.52 -8.56 -5.71
C ASP A 241 2.31 -7.61 -6.90
N GLN A 242 1.98 -8.11 -8.09
CA GLN A 242 1.69 -7.29 -9.26
C GLN A 242 0.22 -6.82 -9.28
N CYS A 243 0.00 -5.58 -9.70
CA CYS A 243 -1.34 -5.02 -9.90
C CYS A 243 -1.37 -4.00 -11.06
N SER A 244 -2.55 -3.48 -11.39
CA SER A 244 -2.74 -2.57 -12.54
C SER A 244 -3.33 -1.20 -12.16
N TYR A 245 -3.21 -0.79 -10.89
CA TYR A 245 -3.82 0.45 -10.40
C TYR A 245 -3.01 1.72 -10.71
N CYS A 246 -1.72 1.57 -11.00
CA CYS A 246 -0.84 2.71 -11.26
C CYS A 246 -0.96 3.22 -12.70
N LEU A 247 -0.92 4.54 -12.86
CA LEU A 247 -0.97 5.23 -14.15
C LEU A 247 0.44 5.43 -14.72
N ALA A 248 0.49 5.94 -15.96
CA ALA A 248 1.72 6.34 -16.66
C ALA A 248 2.80 5.24 -16.76
N GLY A 249 2.40 3.96 -16.73
CA GLY A 249 3.34 2.83 -16.74
C GLY A 249 4.12 2.65 -15.44
N GLY A 250 3.65 3.26 -14.33
CA GLY A 250 4.21 3.03 -13.00
C GLY A 250 4.02 1.58 -12.55
N ARG A 251 5.00 1.06 -11.81
CA ARG A 251 4.93 -0.30 -11.28
C ARG A 251 4.03 -0.33 -10.05
N CYS A 252 3.05 -1.22 -10.05
CA CYS A 252 2.12 -1.43 -8.96
C CYS A 252 2.57 -2.60 -8.08
N LEU A 253 2.71 -2.33 -6.78
CA LEU A 253 2.99 -3.33 -5.76
C LEU A 253 1.76 -3.48 -4.86
N LYS A 254 1.14 -4.66 -4.87
CA LYS A 254 -0.04 -4.94 -4.06
C LYS A 254 0.36 -5.13 -2.59
N GLY A 255 -0.41 -4.58 -1.65
CA GLY A 255 -0.29 -4.91 -0.21
C GLY A 255 -1.20 -6.08 0.15
N ASP A 256 -2.09 -5.84 1.10
CA ASP A 256 -3.13 -6.78 1.52
C ASP A 256 -4.10 -7.09 0.37
N ARG A 257 -4.32 -8.39 0.10
CA ARG A 257 -5.23 -8.85 -0.96
C ARG A 257 -6.69 -8.51 -0.64
N ASP A 258 -7.04 -8.53 0.65
CA ASP A 258 -8.41 -8.31 1.12
C ASP A 258 -8.81 -6.82 0.99
N LYS A 259 -7.83 -5.92 0.85
CA LYS A 259 -8.04 -4.46 0.81
C LYS A 259 -7.74 -3.89 -0.57
N PRO A 260 -8.73 -3.47 -1.37
CA PRO A 260 -8.49 -3.02 -2.75
C PRO A 260 -7.55 -1.80 -2.83
N THR A 261 -7.66 -0.87 -1.86
CA THR A 261 -6.87 0.36 -1.80
C THR A 261 -5.45 0.18 -1.27
N ASP A 262 -5.09 -1.01 -0.79
CA ASP A 262 -3.75 -1.26 -0.27
C ASP A 262 -2.81 -1.66 -1.42
N PHE A 263 -2.15 -0.65 -2.00
CA PHE A 263 -1.14 -0.79 -3.03
C PHE A 263 -0.15 0.38 -2.99
N LEU A 264 1.02 0.18 -3.58
CA LEU A 264 2.07 1.18 -3.70
C LEU A 264 2.50 1.31 -5.16
N CYS A 265 2.44 2.52 -5.69
CA CYS A 265 2.97 2.83 -7.02
C CYS A 265 4.41 3.34 -6.97
N LEU A 266 5.27 2.70 -7.77
CA LEU A 266 6.61 3.17 -8.09
C LEU A 266 6.56 3.93 -9.41
N CYS A 267 6.57 5.26 -9.32
CA CYS A 267 6.39 6.12 -10.48
C CYS A 267 7.66 6.26 -11.31
N PRO A 268 7.54 6.28 -12.65
CA PRO A 268 8.65 6.55 -13.55
C PRO A 268 9.10 8.01 -13.44
N SER A 269 10.26 8.32 -14.02
CA SER A 269 10.76 9.69 -14.11
C SER A 269 9.70 10.65 -14.64
N CYS A 270 9.70 11.87 -14.12
CA CYS A 270 8.76 12.94 -14.49
C CYS A 270 7.29 12.66 -14.13
N HIS A 271 7.00 11.62 -13.33
CA HIS A 271 5.65 11.33 -12.84
C HIS A 271 5.61 11.26 -11.31
N SER A 272 4.50 11.73 -10.71
CA SER A 272 4.34 11.76 -9.24
C SER A 272 2.89 11.60 -8.80
N GLY A 273 2.68 11.43 -7.49
CA GLY A 273 1.38 11.19 -6.88
C GLY A 273 1.21 9.74 -6.39
N ALA A 274 0.08 9.47 -5.73
CA ALA A 274 -0.22 8.15 -5.18
C ALA A 274 -0.36 7.08 -6.29
N ASP A 275 -0.90 7.49 -7.44
CA ASP A 275 -1.20 6.63 -8.59
C ASP A 275 -0.33 6.99 -9.81
N CYS A 276 0.72 7.80 -9.61
CA CYS A 276 1.54 8.37 -10.70
C CYS A 276 0.77 9.25 -11.70
N GLN A 277 -0.25 9.94 -11.20
CA GLN A 277 -1.20 10.73 -12.00
C GLN A 277 -0.67 12.10 -12.46
N PHE A 278 0.36 12.64 -11.83
CA PHE A 278 0.89 13.97 -12.14
C PHE A 278 2.11 13.85 -13.04
N THR A 279 2.22 14.72 -14.05
CA THR A 279 3.36 14.80 -14.97
C THR A 279 4.10 16.13 -14.80
N SER A 280 5.42 16.09 -14.76
CA SER A 280 6.25 17.29 -14.66
C SER A 280 6.46 18.00 -16.00
N ASN A 281 5.98 17.43 -17.12
CA ASN A 281 6.13 18.01 -18.46
C ASN A 281 5.07 19.08 -18.77
N SER A 282 3.96 19.12 -18.01
CA SER A 282 2.99 20.21 -18.08
C SER A 282 3.32 21.27 -17.03
N PHE A 283 3.77 22.44 -17.49
CA PHE A 283 4.03 23.61 -16.66
C PHE A 283 2.80 24.03 -15.85
N ALA A 284 2.73 23.57 -14.60
CA ALA A 284 2.10 24.25 -13.48
C ALA A 284 2.62 23.61 -12.20
N PHE A 285 3.93 23.76 -11.92
CA PHE A 285 4.46 23.47 -10.59
C PHE A 285 3.79 24.42 -9.59
N THR A 286 2.68 24.00 -8.99
CA THR A 286 2.27 24.55 -7.71
C THR A 286 3.36 24.15 -6.70
N LEU A 287 3.89 25.13 -5.97
CA LEU A 287 4.95 24.93 -4.97
C LEU A 287 4.69 23.71 -4.06
N ASP A 288 3.42 23.40 -3.78
CA ASP A 288 2.97 22.26 -2.98
C ASP A 288 3.40 20.88 -3.52
N GLN A 289 3.56 20.70 -4.84
CA GLN A 289 3.98 19.41 -5.43
C GLN A 289 5.50 19.23 -5.48
N LEU A 290 6.26 20.32 -5.36
CA LEU A 290 7.74 20.29 -5.29
C LEU A 290 8.24 19.86 -3.90
N PHE A 291 7.41 20.02 -2.86
CA PHE A 291 7.76 19.69 -1.47
C PHE A 291 7.17 18.37 -0.94
N PHE A 292 6.35 17.66 -1.72
CA PHE A 292 5.87 16.32 -1.33
C PHE A 292 6.88 15.20 -1.64
N VAL A 293 7.98 15.52 -2.32
CA VAL A 293 9.11 14.61 -2.51
C VAL A 293 9.96 14.61 -1.24
N ASP A 294 9.84 13.51 -0.48
CA ASP A 294 10.64 13.11 0.69
C ASP A 294 10.63 14.04 1.92
N LEU A 295 9.50 14.04 2.63
CA LEU A 295 9.30 14.61 3.98
C LEU A 295 10.17 13.98 5.10
N THR A 296 11.10 13.08 4.79
CA THR A 296 11.91 12.35 5.77
C THR A 296 13.39 12.75 5.80
N SER A 297 13.85 13.57 4.85
CA SER A 297 15.25 14.00 4.81
C SER A 297 15.51 15.16 5.79
N ILE A 298 16.50 15.02 6.68
CA ILE A 298 16.96 16.07 7.61
C ILE A 298 17.33 17.36 6.87
N ASN A 299 17.86 17.22 5.65
CA ASN A 299 18.21 18.36 4.80
C ASN A 299 16.97 19.16 4.37
N LEU A 300 15.83 18.51 4.16
CA LEU A 300 14.58 19.19 3.79
C LEU A 300 14.07 20.06 4.94
N LYS A 301 14.12 19.57 6.20
CA LYS A 301 13.72 20.34 7.39
C LYS A 301 14.53 21.64 7.53
N ARG A 302 15.84 21.56 7.31
CA ARG A 302 16.74 22.73 7.36
C ARG A 302 16.44 23.73 6.24
N THR A 303 16.18 23.25 5.02
CA THR A 303 15.83 24.10 3.87
C THR A 303 14.49 24.81 4.07
N VAL A 304 13.47 24.10 4.58
CA VAL A 304 12.15 24.70 4.87
C VAL A 304 12.25 25.78 5.95
N PHE A 305 13.03 25.54 7.01
CA PHE A 305 13.27 26.54 8.05
C PHE A 305 13.93 27.81 7.51
N LEU A 306 14.96 27.68 6.67
CA LEU A 306 15.62 28.82 6.03
C LEU A 306 14.67 29.60 5.10
N LEU A 307 13.81 28.90 4.34
CA LEU A 307 12.81 29.53 3.48
C LEU A 307 11.76 30.32 4.27
N ILE A 308 11.31 29.79 5.42
CA ILE A 308 10.40 30.51 6.32
C ILE A 308 11.06 31.81 6.81
N ILE A 309 12.32 31.76 7.27
CA ILE A 309 13.06 32.95 7.73
C ILE A 309 13.17 34.01 6.61
N ILE A 310 13.60 33.60 5.42
CA ILE A 310 13.74 34.51 4.26
C ILE A 310 12.39 35.14 3.91
N SER A 311 11.31 34.38 3.94
CA SER A 311 9.96 34.89 3.63
C SER A 311 9.44 35.90 4.66
N VAL A 312 9.72 35.69 5.96
CA VAL A 312 9.36 36.63 7.02
C VAL A 312 10.15 37.93 6.90
N LEU A 313 11.44 37.86 6.55
CA LEU A 313 12.27 39.03 6.26
C LEU A 313 11.74 39.83 5.07
N LEU A 314 11.38 39.15 3.97
CA LEU A 314 10.79 39.80 2.79
C LEU A 314 9.45 40.47 3.12
N PHE A 315 8.62 39.85 3.96
CA PHE A 315 7.36 40.43 4.42
C PHE A 315 7.56 41.67 5.28
N ALA A 316 8.55 41.67 6.18
CA ALA A 316 8.89 42.85 6.99
C ALA A 316 9.35 44.03 6.12
N ILE A 317 10.20 43.76 5.12
CA ILE A 317 10.65 44.79 4.16
C ILE A 317 9.48 45.31 3.32
N ALA A 318 8.59 44.43 2.85
CA ALA A 318 7.41 44.80 2.09
C ALA A 318 6.43 45.65 2.91
N LEU A 319 6.20 45.31 4.18
CA LEU A 319 5.40 46.11 5.10
C LEU A 319 5.97 47.51 5.27
N LEU A 320 7.27 47.64 5.51
CA LEU A 320 7.94 48.93 5.63
C LEU A 320 7.77 49.78 4.35
N ASN A 321 7.98 49.19 3.18
CA ASN A 321 7.80 49.86 1.90
C ASN A 321 6.36 50.31 1.67
N ASN A 322 5.38 49.50 2.07
CA ASN A 322 3.97 49.84 1.91
C ASN A 322 3.52 50.92 2.90
N ILE A 323 3.99 50.88 4.16
CA ILE A 323 3.74 51.93 5.15
C ILE A 323 4.34 53.27 4.68
N CYS A 324 5.57 53.26 4.15
CA CYS A 324 6.19 54.45 3.55
C CYS A 324 5.42 54.98 2.35
N SER A 325 4.88 54.09 1.51
CA SER A 325 4.04 54.45 0.36
C SER A 325 2.72 55.07 0.82
N PHE A 326 2.04 54.45 1.79
CA PHE A 326 0.81 54.96 2.39
C PHE A 326 1.02 56.34 3.04
N ALA A 327 2.13 56.53 3.77
CA ALA A 327 2.48 57.82 4.38
C ALA A 327 2.70 58.92 3.33
N LYS A 328 3.36 58.62 2.20
CA LYS A 328 3.57 59.57 1.10
C LYS A 328 2.28 59.91 0.35
N PHE A 329 1.41 58.92 0.11
CA PHE A 329 0.13 59.12 -0.59
C PHE A 329 -0.98 59.69 0.31
N ARG A 330 -0.75 59.87 1.61
CA ARG A 330 -1.70 60.55 2.51
C ARG A 330 -1.89 62.04 2.19
N HIS A 331 -0.94 62.68 1.49
CA HIS A 331 -1.05 64.07 1.08
C HIS A 331 -1.86 64.21 -0.22
N GLN A 332 -2.99 64.91 -0.13
CA GLN A 332 -4.04 65.05 -1.15
C GLN A 332 -3.56 65.60 -2.51
N LYS A 333 -2.42 66.31 -2.55
CA LYS A 333 -1.82 66.87 -3.78
C LYS A 333 -1.19 65.80 -4.70
N CYS A 334 -0.88 64.60 -4.21
CA CYS A 334 -0.22 63.55 -4.99
C CYS A 334 -1.17 62.48 -5.56
N LEU A 335 -2.45 62.47 -5.16
CA LEU A 335 -3.49 61.55 -5.66
C LEU A 335 -4.23 62.06 -6.91
N CYS A 336 -3.97 63.29 -7.34
CA CYS A 336 -4.69 63.92 -8.46
C CYS A 336 -4.25 63.38 -9.84
N ASN A 337 -3.15 62.62 -9.92
CA ASN A 337 -2.67 62.02 -11.16
C ASN A 337 -2.92 60.49 -11.14
N GLY A 338 -3.47 59.93 -12.23
CA GLY A 338 -3.82 58.49 -12.31
C GLY A 338 -2.68 57.51 -11.99
N VAL A 339 -1.43 57.94 -12.17
CA VAL A 339 -0.23 57.17 -11.81
C VAL A 339 -0.10 56.95 -10.29
N GLY A 340 -0.50 57.93 -9.47
CA GLY A 340 -0.43 57.83 -8.00
C GLY A 340 -1.44 56.82 -7.43
N GLN A 341 -2.65 56.79 -7.98
CA GLN A 341 -3.68 55.81 -7.61
C GLN A 341 -3.28 54.38 -8.01
N TYR A 342 -2.66 54.22 -9.18
CA TYR A 342 -2.15 52.92 -9.65
C TYR A 342 -1.05 52.37 -8.73
N LEU A 343 -0.04 53.19 -8.38
CA LEU A 343 1.06 52.76 -7.50
C LEU A 343 0.56 52.36 -6.10
N PHE A 344 -0.45 53.07 -5.58
CA PHE A 344 -1.08 52.74 -4.31
C PHE A 344 -1.89 51.43 -4.37
N CYS A 345 -2.68 51.22 -5.44
CA CYS A 345 -3.40 49.95 -5.62
C CYS A 345 -2.44 48.77 -5.77
N MET A 346 -1.35 48.94 -6.53
CA MET A 346 -0.33 47.90 -6.70
C MET A 346 0.41 47.56 -5.39
N SER A 347 0.66 48.54 -4.51
CA SER A 347 1.29 48.26 -3.21
C SER A 347 0.37 47.46 -2.27
N ILE A 348 -0.94 47.74 -2.29
CA ILE A 348 -1.95 46.97 -1.55
C ILE A 348 -2.04 45.54 -2.08
N ILE A 349 -2.14 45.36 -3.40
CA ILE A 349 -2.19 44.04 -4.02
C ILE A 349 -0.93 43.24 -3.70
N ASN A 350 0.26 43.86 -3.81
CA ASN A 350 1.52 43.21 -3.49
C ASN A 350 1.57 42.76 -2.01
N GLN A 351 1.07 43.57 -1.09
CA GLN A 351 1.03 43.22 0.33
C GLN A 351 0.08 42.04 0.63
N ILE A 352 -1.07 41.99 -0.03
CA ILE A 352 -2.01 40.87 0.08
C ILE A 352 -1.38 39.58 -0.45
N CYS A 353 -0.68 39.65 -1.60
CA CYS A 353 0.02 38.49 -2.17
C CYS A 353 1.13 37.96 -1.26
N ILE A 354 1.97 38.83 -0.70
CA ILE A 354 3.07 38.42 0.18
C ILE A 354 2.51 37.87 1.51
N SER A 355 1.46 38.45 2.07
CA SER A 355 0.79 37.93 3.26
C SER A 355 0.26 36.51 3.06
N PHE A 356 -0.39 36.25 1.92
CA PHE A 356 -0.89 34.92 1.56
C PHE A 356 0.24 33.89 1.40
N PHE A 357 1.37 34.31 0.82
CA PHE A 357 2.56 33.46 0.67
C PHE A 357 3.18 33.07 2.02
N VAL A 358 3.29 34.02 2.96
CA VAL A 358 3.82 33.75 4.32
C VAL A 358 2.92 32.80 5.08
N VAL A 359 1.60 32.99 5.05
CA VAL A 359 0.63 32.09 5.73
C VAL A 359 0.78 30.65 5.22
N ARG A 360 0.96 30.47 3.90
CA ARG A 360 1.14 29.15 3.29
C ARG A 360 2.48 28.49 3.68
N LEU A 361 3.56 29.27 3.79
CA LEU A 361 4.86 28.75 4.24
C LEU A 361 4.85 28.37 5.73
N ILE A 362 4.14 29.13 6.57
CA ILE A 362 3.95 28.77 7.98
C ILE A 362 3.15 27.47 8.11
N HIS A 363 2.08 27.32 7.34
CA HIS A 363 1.30 26.08 7.29
C HIS A 363 2.16 24.89 6.85
N LEU A 364 2.96 25.05 5.79
CA LEU A 364 3.94 24.05 5.36
C LEU A 364 4.93 23.70 6.49
N GLY A 365 5.48 24.69 7.19
CA GLY A 365 6.34 24.48 8.35
C GLY A 365 5.68 23.61 9.42
N LEU A 366 4.45 23.95 9.83
CA LEU A 366 3.69 23.19 10.83
C LEU A 366 3.49 21.72 10.41
N THR A 367 3.21 21.47 9.13
CA THR A 367 3.08 20.10 8.60
C THR A 367 4.41 19.33 8.61
N VAL A 368 5.54 19.97 8.27
CA VAL A 368 6.88 19.35 8.25
C VAL A 368 7.38 19.03 9.66
N TYR A 369 7.03 19.86 10.65
CA TYR A 369 7.40 19.65 12.06
C TYR A 369 6.41 18.76 12.84
N GLY A 370 5.34 18.27 12.19
CA GLY A 370 4.38 17.35 12.81
C GLY A 370 3.52 17.97 13.92
N LEU A 371 3.48 19.30 14.01
CA LEU A 371 2.63 20.04 14.95
C LEU A 371 1.23 20.15 14.32
N HIS A 372 0.42 19.12 14.53
CA HIS A 372 -0.93 19.02 13.98
C HIS A 372 -1.83 20.17 14.46
N SER A 373 -2.27 21.03 13.54
CA SER A 373 -3.49 21.84 13.74
C SER A 373 -4.72 21.02 13.31
N HIS A 374 -5.87 21.28 13.92
CA HIS A 374 -7.09 20.47 13.83
C HIS A 374 -7.49 20.05 12.39
N PRO A 375 -8.07 18.84 12.21
CA PRO A 375 -8.38 18.27 10.89
C PRO A 375 -9.43 19.06 10.08
N MET A 376 -10.21 19.93 10.72
CA MET A 376 -11.27 20.74 10.08
C MET A 376 -10.72 22.00 9.39
N SER A 377 -9.67 22.64 9.94
CA SER A 377 -9.05 23.83 9.32
C SER A 377 -8.25 23.49 8.07
N ASP A 378 -7.63 22.31 8.04
CA ASP A 378 -6.80 21.84 6.94
C ASP A 378 -7.59 21.60 5.64
N SER A 379 -8.84 21.13 5.76
CA SER A 379 -9.75 20.90 4.63
C SER A 379 -10.23 22.21 3.99
N ILE A 380 -10.60 23.19 4.82
CA ILE A 380 -11.10 24.48 4.37
C ILE A 380 -9.97 25.33 3.77
N LEU A 381 -8.79 25.35 4.41
CA LEU A 381 -7.62 26.00 3.82
C LEU A 381 -7.26 25.35 2.47
N ARG A 382 -7.07 24.03 2.39
CA ARG A 382 -6.74 23.37 1.11
C ARG A 382 -7.73 23.70 -0.02
N LYS A 383 -9.02 23.79 0.29
CA LYS A 383 -10.04 24.23 -0.68
C LYS A 383 -9.88 25.70 -1.08
N VAL A 384 -9.79 26.63 -0.12
CA VAL A 384 -9.68 28.07 -0.38
C VAL A 384 -8.40 28.41 -1.17
N PHE A 385 -7.27 27.79 -0.80
CA PHE A 385 -5.98 27.97 -1.48
C PHE A 385 -5.96 27.34 -2.90
N GLY A 386 -6.71 26.25 -3.13
CA GLY A 386 -6.88 25.65 -4.46
C GLY A 386 -7.75 26.47 -5.42
N TYR A 387 -8.80 27.15 -4.92
CA TYR A 387 -9.66 28.00 -5.75
C TYR A 387 -9.00 29.33 -6.16
N SER A 388 -8.18 29.92 -5.29
CA SER A 388 -7.42 31.16 -5.56
C SER A 388 -6.48 31.03 -6.78
N LEU A 389 -5.78 29.89 -6.91
CA LEU A 389 -4.86 29.66 -8.03
C LEU A 389 -5.58 29.38 -9.35
N LYS A 390 -6.71 28.67 -9.33
CA LYS A 390 -7.55 28.44 -10.52
C LYS A 390 -8.10 29.76 -11.08
N CYS A 391 -8.42 30.72 -10.21
CA CYS A 391 -8.93 32.03 -10.62
C CYS A 391 -7.81 32.87 -11.27
N SER A 392 -6.63 32.94 -10.67
CA SER A 392 -5.48 33.68 -11.22
C SER A 392 -4.94 33.11 -12.54
N ILE A 393 -4.99 31.79 -12.74
CA ILE A 393 -4.57 31.15 -14.00
C ILE A 393 -5.60 31.39 -15.11
N ARG A 394 -6.91 31.38 -14.80
CA ARG A 394 -7.94 31.74 -15.79
C ARG A 394 -7.89 33.20 -16.20
N ILE A 395 -7.59 34.12 -15.28
CA ILE A 395 -7.46 35.55 -15.61
C ILE A 395 -6.29 35.80 -16.55
N LYS A 396 -5.16 35.07 -16.41
CA LYS A 396 -3.99 35.22 -17.27
C LYS A 396 -4.17 34.63 -18.69
N LEU A 397 -5.11 33.71 -18.86
CA LEU A 397 -5.50 33.16 -20.16
C LEU A 397 -6.50 34.05 -20.92
N ILE A 398 -7.26 34.90 -20.21
CA ILE A 398 -8.24 35.83 -20.82
C ILE A 398 -7.56 37.14 -21.27
N THR A 399 -6.38 37.47 -20.75
CA THR A 399 -5.63 38.69 -21.12
C THR A 399 -4.62 38.49 -22.25
N ASN A 400 -4.59 37.31 -22.87
CA ASN A 400 -3.66 36.96 -23.95
C ASN A 400 -4.36 36.59 -25.27
N ASP A 401 -5.64 36.94 -25.42
CA ASP A 401 -6.35 36.96 -26.71
C ASP A 401 -6.68 38.40 -27.11
#